data_AF-A0A2E3VX22-F1
#
_entry.id   AF-A0A2E3VX22-F1
#
_cell.length_a   1.000
_cell.length_b   1.000
_cell.length_c   1.000
_cell.angle_alpha   90.00
_cell.angle_beta   90.00
_cell.angle_gamma   90.00
#
_symmetry.space_group_name_H-M   'P 1'
#
loop_
_entity.id
_entity.type
_entity.pdbx_description
1 polymer ?
#
loop_
_entity_poly.entity_id
_entity_poly.type
_entity_poly.pdbx_seq_one_letter_code
_entity_poly.pdbx_strand_id
1 'polypeptide(L)'
;MKSFKDIIDEAVETFSNKIANFEGETVEIENGKHIVLSKEVLDKAVGSLLKGGGKKIPGAIKKHFDAMEGKLIFSSDPKGFRTAWNHRKSKTEWLTRNEAHKLAYDGCRFIPTIMEYKLLKHNQKGMIKSEFHDCLLQGVRHSGAVYDDKLDDEGRFNYHSPRTLKGMLRFRWLEHLAIEFKIPIFIYVTIWYKYRAFEDHSYNTLISPCVLIDESNKIDGALKLQVIKMQRGFQIIDELKALEHVGETIMHRPALHETIISKYNYQTLNTSKVGKEIKKFAKKTNRRCPGDYCGGVFFADLSDSEISFGHIIAQDWARSFTYMLNKVHHPDNLYLTCKSCNSSLGANFPDKKMVAKIVSAEFGTVGDWVRKIIK
;
A
#
# COMPACT_ATOMS: atom_id res chain seq x y z
N MET A 1 -7.56 -11.45 -14.78
CA MET A 1 -6.64 -10.76 -13.86
C MET A 1 -6.39 -11.71 -12.70
N LYS A 2 -5.13 -11.90 -12.29
CA LYS A 2 -4.75 -12.88 -11.25
C LYS A 2 -5.30 -12.43 -9.89
N SER A 3 -5.88 -13.34 -9.11
CA SER A 3 -6.27 -13.01 -7.73
C SER A 3 -5.03 -12.76 -6.88
N PHE A 4 -5.18 -12.10 -5.73
CA PHE A 4 -4.06 -11.90 -4.79
C PHE A 4 -3.36 -13.22 -4.42
N LYS A 5 -4.14 -14.29 -4.29
CA LYS A 5 -3.60 -15.62 -4.07
C LYS A 5 -2.77 -16.10 -5.26
N ASP A 6 -3.28 -15.94 -6.49
CA ASP A 6 -2.56 -16.37 -7.69
C ASP A 6 -1.26 -15.58 -7.89
N ILE A 7 -1.24 -14.28 -7.55
CA ILE A 7 -0.02 -13.45 -7.57
C ILE A 7 1.01 -14.00 -6.58
N ILE A 8 0.58 -14.42 -5.39
CA ILE A 8 1.48 -14.98 -4.38
C ILE A 8 1.96 -16.38 -4.79
N ASP A 9 1.08 -17.21 -5.33
CA ASP A 9 1.43 -18.55 -5.80
C ASP A 9 2.48 -18.47 -6.90
N GLU A 10 2.32 -17.53 -7.84
CA GLU A 10 3.33 -17.20 -8.85
C GLU A 10 4.61 -16.67 -8.22
N ALA A 11 4.54 -15.72 -7.27
CA ALA A 11 5.73 -15.19 -6.61
C ALA A 11 6.53 -16.28 -5.88
N VAL A 12 5.86 -17.26 -5.27
CA VAL A 12 6.51 -18.43 -4.65
C VAL A 12 7.22 -19.28 -5.70
N GLU A 13 6.58 -19.55 -6.83
CA GLU A 13 7.15 -20.32 -7.94
C GLU A 13 8.35 -19.61 -8.57
N THR A 14 8.21 -18.33 -8.91
CA THR A 14 9.28 -17.54 -9.53
C THR A 14 10.44 -17.32 -8.57
N PHE A 15 10.20 -17.23 -7.26
CA PHE A 15 11.27 -17.14 -6.27
C PHE A 15 12.11 -18.41 -6.23
N SER A 16 11.49 -19.59 -6.28
CA SER A 16 12.20 -20.87 -6.35
C SER A 16 13.11 -20.96 -7.57
N ASN A 17 12.72 -20.39 -8.71
CA ASN A 17 13.59 -20.31 -9.89
C ASN A 17 14.72 -19.29 -9.70
N LYS A 18 14.41 -18.12 -9.11
CA LYS A 18 15.38 -17.04 -8.88
C LYS A 18 16.52 -17.46 -7.95
N ILE A 19 16.22 -18.24 -6.90
CA ILE A 19 17.25 -18.68 -5.95
C ILE A 19 18.28 -19.63 -6.56
N ALA A 20 17.95 -20.32 -7.66
CA ALA A 20 18.89 -21.21 -8.34
C ALA A 20 20.09 -20.45 -8.90
N ASN A 21 19.96 -19.14 -9.15
CA ASN A 21 21.06 -18.28 -9.58
C ASN A 21 22.16 -18.11 -8.53
N PHE A 22 21.90 -18.47 -7.26
CA PHE A 22 22.90 -18.44 -6.18
C PHE A 22 23.62 -19.78 -5.99
N GLU A 23 23.32 -20.80 -6.81
CA GLU A 23 24.03 -22.07 -6.77
C GLU A 23 25.52 -21.87 -7.07
N GLY A 24 26.37 -22.49 -6.27
CA GLY A 24 27.83 -22.34 -6.34
C GLY A 24 28.39 -21.17 -5.52
N GLU A 25 27.57 -20.24 -5.02
CA GLU A 25 28.05 -19.21 -4.10
C GLU A 25 28.55 -19.83 -2.79
N THR A 26 29.59 -19.23 -2.22
CA THR A 26 30.11 -19.59 -0.89
C THR A 26 29.77 -18.49 0.09
N VAL A 27 29.07 -18.82 1.18
CA VAL A 27 28.67 -17.84 2.20
C VAL A 27 29.16 -18.22 3.58
N GLU A 28 29.51 -17.21 4.36
CA GLU A 28 29.81 -17.36 5.79
C GLU A 28 28.50 -17.41 6.60
N ILE A 29 28.34 -18.46 7.38
CA ILE A 29 27.24 -18.62 8.34
C ILE A 29 27.76 -18.47 9.78
N GLU A 30 26.86 -18.54 10.76
CA GLU A 30 27.21 -18.45 12.18
C GLU A 30 28.42 -19.32 12.56
N ASN A 31 29.27 -18.79 13.45
CA ASN A 31 30.55 -19.37 13.89
C ASN A 31 31.67 -19.36 12.84
N GLY A 32 31.57 -18.56 11.77
CA GLY A 32 32.63 -18.41 10.76
C GLY A 32 32.74 -19.60 9.82
N LYS A 33 31.74 -20.49 9.82
CA LYS A 33 31.70 -21.63 8.90
C LYS A 33 31.32 -21.15 7.51
N HIS A 34 32.02 -21.62 6.49
CA HIS A 34 31.62 -21.41 5.10
C HIS A 34 30.80 -22.59 4.58
N ILE A 35 29.74 -22.31 3.83
CA ILE A 35 28.97 -23.30 3.10
C ILE A 35 28.94 -22.95 1.62
N VAL A 36 29.10 -23.95 0.76
CA VAL A 36 28.83 -23.82 -0.67
C VAL A 36 27.35 -24.13 -0.89
N LEU A 37 26.68 -23.28 -1.65
CA LEU A 37 25.25 -23.41 -1.90
C LEU A 37 25.01 -24.37 -3.05
N SER A 38 24.54 -25.57 -2.73
CA SER A 38 23.97 -26.49 -3.72
C SER A 38 22.47 -26.26 -3.88
N LYS A 39 21.92 -26.69 -5.01
CA LYS A 39 20.46 -26.70 -5.23
C LYS A 39 19.68 -27.33 -4.06
N GLU A 40 20.12 -28.49 -3.56
CA GLU A 40 19.45 -29.18 -2.45
C GLU A 40 19.42 -28.34 -1.16
N VAL A 41 20.52 -27.64 -0.85
CA VAL A 41 20.61 -26.76 0.33
C VAL A 41 19.65 -25.58 0.19
N LEU A 42 19.59 -24.98 -1.00
CA LEU A 42 18.71 -23.85 -1.32
C LEU A 42 17.23 -24.25 -1.27
N ASP A 43 16.86 -25.35 -1.93
CA ASP A 43 15.49 -25.87 -1.97
C ASP A 43 14.98 -26.19 -0.57
N LYS A 44 15.80 -26.86 0.25
CA LYS A 44 15.47 -27.15 1.65
C LYS A 44 15.28 -25.88 2.48
N ALA A 45 16.13 -24.88 2.28
CA ALA A 45 16.04 -23.62 3.02
C ALA A 45 14.82 -22.80 2.61
N VAL A 46 14.48 -22.75 1.31
CA VAL A 46 13.27 -22.09 0.80
C VAL A 46 12.01 -22.82 1.23
N GLY A 47 11.97 -24.16 1.17
CA GLY A 47 10.86 -24.94 1.69
C GLY A 47 10.61 -24.71 3.18
N SER A 48 11.68 -24.47 3.96
CA SER A 48 11.58 -24.10 5.39
C SER A 48 11.12 -22.65 5.60
N LEU A 49 11.51 -21.72 4.72
CA LEU A 49 11.11 -20.31 4.78
C LEU A 49 9.64 -20.11 4.38
N LEU A 50 9.22 -20.76 3.30
CA LEU A 50 7.89 -20.66 2.69
C LEU A 50 6.97 -21.81 3.15
N LYS A 51 7.26 -22.44 4.29
CA LYS A 51 6.53 -23.60 4.81
C LYS A 51 5.03 -23.32 4.92
N GLY A 52 4.23 -24.07 4.18
CA GLY A 52 2.76 -23.89 4.11
C GLY A 52 2.27 -23.21 2.82
N GLY A 53 3.18 -22.65 2.02
CA GLY A 53 2.96 -22.21 0.64
C GLY A 53 1.74 -21.32 0.43
N GLY A 54 1.15 -21.43 -0.77
CA GLY A 54 0.01 -20.66 -1.26
C GLY A 54 -1.28 -20.69 -0.43
N LYS A 55 -1.41 -21.64 0.50
CA LYS A 55 -2.59 -21.72 1.39
C LYS A 55 -2.47 -20.83 2.62
N LYS A 56 -1.25 -20.62 3.14
CA LYS A 56 -1.03 -19.86 4.40
C LYS A 56 -0.39 -18.50 4.18
N ILE A 57 0.44 -18.35 3.15
CA ILE A 57 1.19 -17.12 2.90
C ILE A 57 0.26 -15.93 2.58
N PRO A 58 -0.78 -16.04 1.73
CA PRO A 58 -1.66 -14.90 1.44
C PRO A 58 -2.32 -14.29 2.68
N GLY A 59 -2.95 -15.14 3.50
CA GLY A 59 -3.59 -14.69 4.74
C GLY A 59 -2.58 -14.13 5.75
N ALA A 60 -1.35 -14.65 5.77
CA ALA A 60 -0.31 -14.14 6.65
C ALA A 60 0.27 -12.80 6.18
N ILE A 61 0.43 -12.59 4.87
CA ILE A 61 0.83 -11.30 4.29
C ILE A 61 -0.20 -10.23 4.65
N LYS A 62 -1.50 -10.54 4.49
CA LYS A 62 -2.58 -9.63 4.88
C LYS A 62 -2.48 -9.21 6.36
N LYS A 63 -2.51 -10.20 7.26
CA LYS A 63 -2.44 -9.93 8.70
C LYS A 63 -1.16 -9.19 9.09
N HIS A 64 -0.06 -9.46 8.39
CA HIS A 64 1.19 -8.77 8.59
C HIS A 64 1.08 -7.27 8.29
N PHE A 65 0.56 -6.89 7.13
CA PHE A 65 0.42 -5.48 6.77
C PHE A 65 -0.65 -4.75 7.59
N ASP A 66 -1.77 -5.40 7.92
CA ASP A 66 -2.76 -4.84 8.84
C ASP A 66 -2.13 -4.54 10.22
N ALA A 67 -1.28 -5.44 10.72
CA ALA A 67 -0.57 -5.23 11.97
C ALA A 67 0.52 -4.15 11.87
N MET A 68 1.11 -3.93 10.70
CA MET A 68 2.05 -2.83 10.48
C MET A 68 1.31 -1.49 10.44
N GLU A 69 0.16 -1.41 9.77
CA GLU A 69 -0.66 -0.19 9.67
C GLU A 69 -0.91 0.47 11.02
N GLY A 70 -1.38 -0.31 12.00
CA GLY A 70 -1.67 0.18 13.35
C GLY A 70 -0.46 0.76 14.10
N LYS A 71 0.76 0.52 13.61
CA LYS A 71 2.01 1.01 14.21
C LYS A 71 2.58 2.22 13.48
N LEU A 72 2.12 2.52 12.25
CA LEU A 72 2.62 3.65 11.47
C LEU A 72 2.44 4.98 12.19
N ILE A 73 1.34 5.16 12.93
CA ILE A 73 1.07 6.38 13.71
C ILE A 73 2.11 6.67 14.80
N PHE A 74 2.92 5.69 15.22
CA PHE A 74 3.96 5.91 16.22
C PHE A 74 5.34 6.15 15.58
N SER A 75 5.40 6.29 14.26
CA SER A 75 6.65 6.42 13.53
C SER A 75 7.28 7.80 13.66
N SER A 76 8.59 7.82 13.81
CA SER A 76 9.41 9.03 13.76
C SER A 76 9.59 9.49 12.33
N ASP A 77 9.61 10.80 12.12
CA ASP A 77 9.83 11.41 10.81
C ASP A 77 11.27 11.18 10.31
N PRO A 78 11.52 11.22 8.99
CA PRO A 78 12.86 10.99 8.44
C PRO A 78 13.96 11.90 9.04
N LYS A 79 13.62 13.16 9.33
CA LYS A 79 14.54 14.09 10.00
C LYS A 79 14.90 13.60 11.41
N GLY A 80 13.89 13.27 12.21
CA GLY A 80 14.05 12.75 13.55
C GLY A 80 14.86 11.45 13.56
N PHE A 81 14.53 10.53 12.64
CA PHE A 81 15.29 9.29 12.48
C PHE A 81 16.76 9.56 12.16
N ARG A 82 17.08 10.51 11.27
CA ARG A 82 18.48 10.89 10.98
C ARG A 82 19.19 11.43 12.22
N THR A 83 18.55 12.32 12.98
CA THR A 83 19.13 12.84 14.22
C THR A 83 19.36 11.72 15.23
N ALA A 84 18.40 10.80 15.38
CA ALA A 84 18.56 9.61 16.22
C ALA A 84 19.67 8.70 15.73
N TRP A 85 19.75 8.41 14.44
CA TRP A 85 20.80 7.59 13.85
C TRP A 85 22.19 8.13 14.15
N ASN A 86 22.39 9.43 13.95
CA ASN A 86 23.65 10.11 14.21
C ASN A 86 24.00 10.15 15.70
N HIS A 87 23.00 10.32 16.58
CA HIS A 87 23.21 10.20 18.02
C HIS A 87 23.73 8.81 18.40
N ARG A 88 23.08 7.74 17.90
CA ARG A 88 23.47 6.35 18.22
C ARG A 88 24.87 5.98 17.74
N LYS A 89 25.41 6.62 16.69
CA LYS A 89 26.80 6.44 16.25
C LYS A 89 27.82 6.83 17.33
N SER A 90 27.48 7.74 18.24
CA SER A 90 28.32 8.09 19.40
C SER A 90 28.42 6.97 20.44
N LYS A 91 27.74 5.83 20.23
CA LYS A 91 27.65 4.65 21.12
C LYS A 91 27.08 4.94 22.52
N THR A 92 26.46 6.10 22.71
CA THR A 92 25.74 6.40 23.95
C THR A 92 24.34 5.78 23.89
N GLU A 93 24.04 4.91 24.83
CA GLU A 93 22.67 4.40 25.01
C GLU A 93 21.79 5.42 25.73
N TRP A 94 22.41 6.32 26.49
CA TRP A 94 21.76 7.29 27.36
C TRP A 94 21.45 8.58 26.61
N LEU A 95 20.24 9.10 26.82
CA LEU A 95 19.86 10.45 26.44
C LEU A 95 19.87 11.36 27.67
N THR A 96 20.53 12.50 27.55
CA THR A 96 20.29 13.64 28.41
C THR A 96 18.95 14.30 28.07
N ARG A 97 18.44 15.15 28.97
CA ARG A 97 17.21 15.92 28.72
C ARG A 97 17.30 16.76 27.44
N ASN A 98 18.44 17.41 27.20
CA ASN A 98 18.63 18.26 26.02
C ASN A 98 18.66 17.44 24.73
N GLU A 99 19.27 16.25 24.74
CA GLU A 99 19.26 15.36 23.58
C GLU A 99 17.88 14.78 23.31
N ALA A 100 17.15 14.36 24.34
CA ALA A 100 15.77 13.90 24.21
C ALA A 100 14.86 14.99 23.65
N HIS A 101 14.98 16.23 24.15
CA HIS A 101 14.26 17.39 23.62
C HIS A 101 14.60 17.66 22.15
N LYS A 102 15.89 17.62 21.78
CA LYS A 102 16.33 17.81 20.39
C LYS A 102 15.75 16.75 19.46
N LEU A 103 15.80 15.49 19.87
CA LEU A 103 15.22 14.38 19.10
C LEU A 103 13.71 14.55 18.91
N ALA A 104 12.98 14.89 19.98
CA ALA A 104 11.53 15.16 19.89
C ALA A 104 11.24 16.34 18.95
N TYR A 105 11.99 17.43 19.07
CA TYR A 105 11.87 18.62 18.20
C TYR A 105 12.12 18.29 16.72
N ASP A 106 13.05 17.38 16.44
CA ASP A 106 13.35 16.94 15.07
C ASP A 106 12.33 15.92 14.51
N GLY A 107 11.30 15.55 15.29
CA GLY A 107 10.22 14.66 14.85
C GLY A 107 10.37 13.21 15.30
N CYS A 108 11.20 12.93 16.31
CA CYS A 108 11.20 11.61 16.96
C CYS A 108 9.96 11.41 17.81
N ARG A 109 9.36 10.23 17.71
CA ARG A 109 8.26 9.78 18.58
C ARG A 109 8.80 8.71 19.52
N PHE A 110 8.91 9.06 20.79
CA PHE A 110 9.34 8.13 21.83
C PHE A 110 8.19 7.22 22.24
N ILE A 111 8.40 5.92 22.12
CA ILE A 111 7.48 4.90 22.58
C ILE A 111 8.15 4.22 23.78
N PRO A 112 7.54 4.20 24.98
CA PRO A 112 8.06 3.39 26.08
C PRO A 112 8.26 1.95 25.61
N THR A 113 9.35 1.31 26.03
CA THR A 113 9.55 -0.11 25.68
C THR A 113 8.47 -0.96 26.33
N ILE A 114 7.79 -1.76 25.51
CA ILE A 114 6.79 -2.74 25.92
C ILE A 114 7.35 -4.12 25.56
N MET A 115 7.67 -4.93 26.56
CA MET A 115 8.47 -6.16 26.39
C MET A 115 7.72 -7.26 25.63
N GLU A 116 6.39 -7.22 25.69
CA GLU A 116 5.45 -8.11 25.03
C GLU A 116 5.50 -7.91 23.50
N TYR A 117 5.78 -6.68 23.05
CA TYR A 117 5.84 -6.36 21.62
C TYR A 117 7.28 -6.49 21.11
N LYS A 118 7.50 -7.46 20.22
CA LYS A 118 8.83 -7.70 19.61
C LYS A 118 9.44 -6.43 18.99
N LEU A 119 8.62 -5.57 18.40
CA LEU A 119 9.06 -4.31 17.80
C LEU A 119 9.60 -3.30 18.84
N LEU A 120 9.02 -3.28 20.05
CA LEU A 120 9.31 -2.29 21.08
C LEU A 120 10.28 -2.81 22.15
N LYS A 121 10.58 -4.11 22.13
CA LYS A 121 11.54 -4.75 23.02
C LYS A 121 12.96 -4.20 22.78
N HIS A 122 13.57 -3.68 23.85
CA HIS A 122 14.98 -3.32 23.84
C HIS A 122 15.81 -4.62 23.73
N ASN A 123 16.45 -4.82 22.58
CA ASN A 123 17.37 -5.94 22.37
C ASN A 123 18.54 -5.41 21.57
N GLN A 124 19.71 -6.00 21.76
CA GLN A 124 20.91 -5.46 21.14
C GLN A 124 20.87 -5.60 19.62
N LYS A 125 20.47 -6.72 18.99
CA LYS A 125 20.64 -6.90 17.54
C LYS A 125 19.51 -7.71 16.88
N GLY A 126 19.41 -7.57 15.55
CA GLY A 126 18.80 -8.57 14.68
C GLY A 126 17.43 -8.22 14.10
N MET A 127 16.98 -9.16 13.25
CA MET A 127 15.70 -9.17 12.57
C MET A 127 14.52 -9.26 13.56
N ILE A 128 13.44 -8.55 13.23
CA ILE A 128 12.15 -8.61 13.91
C ILE A 128 11.20 -9.32 12.97
N LYS A 129 11.12 -10.65 13.11
CA LYS A 129 10.26 -11.51 12.29
C LYS A 129 8.79 -11.16 12.50
N SER A 130 8.00 -11.33 11.45
CA SER A 130 6.53 -11.24 11.55
C SER A 130 5.99 -12.27 12.54
N GLU A 131 4.91 -11.91 13.22
CA GLU A 131 4.16 -12.80 14.12
C GLU A 131 3.26 -13.77 13.36
N PHE A 132 2.99 -13.50 12.08
CA PHE A 132 2.06 -14.27 11.25
C PHE A 132 2.74 -15.29 10.36
N HIS A 133 3.98 -15.02 9.92
CA HIS A 133 4.76 -15.98 9.14
C HIS A 133 6.25 -15.69 9.16
N ASP A 134 7.07 -16.74 9.24
CA ASP A 134 8.53 -16.60 9.31
C ASP A 134 9.16 -16.13 7.98
N CYS A 135 8.42 -16.07 6.87
CA CYS A 135 8.93 -15.49 5.60
C CYS A 135 8.90 -13.96 5.58
N LEU A 136 8.17 -13.31 6.50
CA LEU A 136 8.02 -11.86 6.53
C LEU A 136 8.84 -11.23 7.66
N LEU A 137 9.16 -9.95 7.48
CA LEU A 137 9.92 -9.17 8.43
C LEU A 137 9.13 -7.94 8.82
N GLN A 138 8.87 -7.77 10.11
CA GLN A 138 8.26 -6.55 10.63
C GLN A 138 9.27 -5.42 10.73
N GLY A 139 10.54 -5.75 10.97
CA GLY A 139 11.58 -4.75 11.08
C GLY A 139 12.97 -5.28 11.39
N VAL A 140 13.86 -4.34 11.64
CA VAL A 140 15.24 -4.58 12.05
C VAL A 140 15.62 -3.65 13.19
N ARG A 141 16.46 -4.13 14.10
CA ARG A 141 17.01 -3.30 15.18
C ARG A 141 18.33 -2.69 14.73
N HIS A 142 18.47 -1.38 14.94
CA HIS A 142 19.73 -0.66 14.81
C HIS A 142 20.47 -0.64 16.15
N SER A 143 21.76 -1.01 16.14
CA SER A 143 22.64 -1.05 17.31
C SER A 143 24.11 -0.72 17.02
N GLY A 144 24.79 -0.09 17.98
CA GLY A 144 26.21 0.22 17.81
C GLY A 144 27.05 -1.05 17.58
N ALA A 145 27.92 -0.99 16.56
CA ALA A 145 29.03 -1.91 16.26
C ALA A 145 28.86 -3.05 15.22
N VAL A 146 27.87 -3.05 14.30
CA VAL A 146 27.82 -4.09 13.23
C VAL A 146 27.38 -3.57 11.86
N TYR A 147 27.66 -2.32 11.53
CA TYR A 147 27.18 -1.83 10.24
C TYR A 147 28.13 -0.85 9.56
N ASP A 148 28.24 -1.01 8.25
CA ASP A 148 28.92 -0.13 7.30
C ASP A 148 28.03 1.09 6.95
N ASP A 149 27.47 1.70 7.99
CA ASP A 149 26.22 2.49 8.01
C ASP A 149 26.40 3.97 7.71
N LYS A 150 26.60 4.31 6.45
CA LYS A 150 26.39 5.70 6.00
C LYS A 150 24.93 5.90 5.62
N LEU A 151 24.17 6.49 6.55
CA LEU A 151 22.88 7.09 6.26
C LEU A 151 23.13 8.34 5.41
N ASP A 152 22.66 8.35 4.17
CA ASP A 152 22.85 9.48 3.26
C ASP A 152 21.80 10.60 3.49
N ASP A 153 21.94 11.68 2.72
CA ASP A 153 21.05 12.85 2.78
C ASP A 153 19.62 12.58 2.28
N GLU A 154 19.38 11.44 1.64
CA GLU A 154 18.06 10.95 1.24
C GLU A 154 17.49 9.92 2.23
N GLY A 155 18.23 9.60 3.28
CA GLY A 155 17.83 8.62 4.30
C GLY A 155 18.00 7.17 3.85
N ARG A 156 18.90 6.90 2.89
CA ARG A 156 19.26 5.55 2.45
C ARG A 156 20.41 4.98 3.27
N PHE A 157 20.36 3.67 3.54
CA PHE A 157 21.39 2.95 4.28
C PHE A 157 21.32 1.44 3.97
N ASN A 158 22.36 0.71 4.36
CA ASN A 158 22.48 -0.73 4.12
C ASN A 158 22.39 -1.52 5.43
N TYR A 159 21.41 -2.39 5.57
CA TYR A 159 21.34 -3.30 6.72
C TYR A 159 22.05 -4.61 6.41
N HIS A 160 23.10 -4.92 7.17
CA HIS A 160 23.92 -6.11 6.94
C HIS A 160 23.08 -7.40 6.92
N SER A 161 23.48 -8.31 6.03
CA SER A 161 22.82 -9.60 5.91
C SER A 161 23.01 -10.45 7.17
N PRO A 162 21.98 -11.19 7.61
CA PRO A 162 22.10 -12.10 8.73
C PRO A 162 23.01 -13.29 8.40
N ARG A 163 23.70 -13.83 9.40
CA ARG A 163 24.61 -14.99 9.25
C ARG A 163 23.91 -16.35 9.18
N THR A 164 22.63 -16.36 8.83
CA THR A 164 21.87 -17.60 8.64
C THR A 164 21.30 -17.61 7.23
N LEU A 165 21.43 -18.74 6.52
CA LEU A 165 20.92 -18.88 5.15
C LEU A 165 19.41 -18.56 5.06
N LYS A 166 18.63 -19.01 6.05
CA LYS A 166 17.19 -18.66 6.15
C LYS A 166 16.96 -17.16 6.36
N GLY A 167 17.90 -16.47 7.01
CA GLY A 167 17.89 -15.02 7.13
C GLY A 167 18.16 -14.32 5.80
N MET A 168 19.22 -14.74 5.11
CA MET A 168 19.64 -14.25 3.80
C MET A 168 18.50 -14.39 2.78
N LEU A 169 17.92 -15.59 2.69
CA LEU A 169 16.78 -15.87 1.82
C LEU A 169 15.54 -15.05 2.16
N ARG A 170 15.34 -14.66 3.42
CA ARG A 170 14.23 -13.77 3.80
C ARG A 170 14.41 -12.38 3.20
N PHE A 171 15.62 -11.85 3.13
CA PHE A 171 15.87 -10.57 2.48
C PHE A 171 15.58 -10.66 0.99
N ARG A 172 16.13 -11.68 0.32
CA ARG A 172 15.87 -11.93 -1.11
C ARG A 172 14.38 -12.16 -1.40
N TRP A 173 13.65 -12.81 -0.49
CA TRP A 173 12.20 -13.00 -0.61
C TRP A 173 11.43 -11.68 -0.54
N LEU A 174 11.77 -10.78 0.39
CA LEU A 174 11.11 -9.47 0.49
C LEU A 174 11.39 -8.59 -0.72
N GLU A 175 12.62 -8.61 -1.21
CA GLU A 175 13.00 -7.96 -2.48
C GLU A 175 12.19 -8.53 -3.65
N HIS A 176 12.11 -9.85 -3.74
CA HIS A 176 11.32 -10.54 -4.77
C HIS A 176 9.83 -10.16 -4.72
N LEU A 177 9.23 -10.14 -3.53
CA LEU A 177 7.84 -9.70 -3.36
C LEU A 177 7.61 -8.27 -3.82
N ALA A 178 8.55 -7.34 -3.60
CA ALA A 178 8.41 -5.97 -4.04
C ALA A 178 8.31 -5.85 -5.57
N ILE A 179 9.06 -6.69 -6.30
CA ILE A 179 9.03 -6.76 -7.76
C ILE A 179 7.71 -7.35 -8.25
N GLU A 180 7.33 -8.52 -7.71
CA GLU A 180 6.15 -9.26 -8.15
C GLU A 180 4.87 -8.46 -7.90
N PHE A 181 4.80 -7.77 -6.75
CA PHE A 181 3.66 -6.90 -6.44
C PHE A 181 3.71 -5.57 -7.19
N LYS A 182 4.89 -5.16 -7.68
CA LYS A 182 5.15 -3.80 -8.19
C LYS A 182 4.78 -2.72 -7.17
N ILE A 183 4.88 -3.06 -5.90
CA ILE A 183 4.60 -2.20 -4.76
C ILE A 183 5.80 -2.30 -3.81
N PRO A 184 6.39 -1.18 -3.38
CA PRO A 184 7.49 -1.23 -2.43
C PRO A 184 7.07 -1.96 -1.16
N ILE A 185 7.90 -2.90 -0.71
CA ILE A 185 7.75 -3.49 0.62
C ILE A 185 8.44 -2.55 1.61
N PHE A 186 7.79 -2.28 2.74
CA PHE A 186 8.42 -1.55 3.84
C PHE A 186 8.50 -2.42 5.09
N ILE A 187 9.47 -2.09 5.93
CA ILE A 187 9.71 -2.67 7.25
C ILE A 187 9.97 -1.54 8.23
N TYR A 188 9.94 -1.81 9.54
CA TYR A 188 10.38 -0.84 10.54
C TYR A 188 11.87 -0.95 10.83
N VAL A 189 12.53 0.19 11.06
CA VAL A 189 13.80 0.23 11.79
C VAL A 189 13.52 0.73 13.19
N THR A 190 14.11 0.08 14.18
CA THR A 190 13.95 0.47 15.58
C THR A 190 15.27 0.88 16.20
N ILE A 191 15.28 2.03 16.88
CA ILE A 191 16.41 2.52 17.68
C ILE A 191 15.90 2.68 19.11
N TRP A 192 16.58 2.12 20.09
CA TRP A 192 16.19 2.27 21.50
C TRP A 192 17.22 3.08 22.29
N TYR A 193 16.74 3.84 23.27
CA TYR A 193 17.54 4.68 24.16
C TYR A 193 17.15 4.45 25.61
N LYS A 194 18.12 4.65 26.50
CA LYS A 194 17.90 4.84 27.93
C LYS A 194 17.60 6.31 28.19
N TYR A 195 16.45 6.61 28.78
CA TYR A 195 16.05 7.93 29.22
C TYR A 195 15.28 7.80 30.54
N ARG A 196 15.90 8.21 31.65
CA ARG A 196 15.32 8.16 32.99
C ARG A 196 14.36 9.33 33.19
N ALA A 197 13.19 9.24 32.57
CA ALA A 197 12.04 10.09 32.90
C ALA A 197 11.12 9.45 33.95
N PHE A 198 11.10 8.12 33.99
CA PHE A 198 10.27 7.32 34.89
C PHE A 198 11.14 6.22 35.52
N GLU A 199 11.00 5.99 36.83
CA GLU A 199 11.84 5.05 37.60
C GLU A 199 11.76 3.62 37.04
N ASP A 200 10.57 3.19 36.59
CA ASP A 200 10.32 1.83 36.10
C ASP A 200 10.51 1.65 34.58
N HIS A 201 10.59 2.73 33.79
CA HIS A 201 10.61 2.69 32.32
C HIS A 201 11.76 3.52 31.77
N SER A 202 12.98 3.03 32.00
CA SER A 202 14.18 3.70 31.53
C SER A 202 14.41 3.55 30.02
N TYR A 203 13.67 2.70 29.29
CA TYR A 203 13.92 2.43 27.87
C TYR A 203 12.80 2.97 26.97
N ASN A 204 13.20 3.68 25.93
CA ASN A 204 12.32 4.24 24.92
C ASN A 204 12.77 3.80 23.53
N THR A 205 11.83 3.37 22.71
CA THR A 205 12.05 2.92 21.34
C THR A 205 11.49 3.93 20.35
N LEU A 206 12.29 4.27 19.36
CA LEU A 206 11.90 4.96 18.15
C LEU A 206 11.68 3.91 17.08
N ILE A 207 10.61 4.05 16.30
CA ILE A 207 10.37 3.25 15.11
C ILE A 207 10.28 4.19 13.90
N SER A 208 10.81 3.77 12.76
CA SER A 208 10.63 4.47 11.49
C SER A 208 10.39 3.48 10.36
N PRO A 209 9.41 3.72 9.47
CA PRO A 209 9.19 2.90 8.30
C PRO A 209 10.30 3.16 7.27
N CYS A 210 10.81 2.08 6.71
CA CYS A 210 11.81 2.11 5.65
C CYS A 210 11.38 1.19 4.51
N VAL A 211 11.47 1.66 3.28
CA VAL A 211 11.20 0.86 2.08
C VAL A 211 12.46 0.17 1.60
N LEU A 212 12.31 -1.00 1.01
CA LEU A 212 13.34 -1.65 0.23
C LEU A 212 13.47 -0.89 -1.10
N ILE A 213 14.70 -0.52 -1.48
CA ILE A 213 14.94 0.32 -2.67
C ILE A 213 15.73 -0.35 -3.79
N ASP A 214 16.42 -1.46 -3.51
CA ASP A 214 17.22 -2.19 -4.47
C ASP A 214 17.22 -3.69 -4.14
N GLU A 215 17.47 -4.50 -5.16
CA GLU A 215 17.73 -5.93 -5.02
C GLU A 215 19.22 -6.21 -4.90
N SER A 216 19.56 -7.34 -4.28
CA SER A 216 20.93 -7.85 -4.32
C SER A 216 21.07 -9.06 -5.25
N ASN A 217 22.14 -9.05 -6.03
CA ASN A 217 22.58 -10.18 -6.85
C ASN A 217 23.42 -11.20 -6.07
N LYS A 218 23.61 -11.01 -4.76
CA LYS A 218 24.30 -11.97 -3.88
C LYS A 218 23.33 -12.47 -2.83
N ILE A 219 23.41 -13.73 -2.44
CA ILE A 219 22.50 -14.23 -1.41
C ILE A 219 22.77 -13.60 -0.03
N ASP A 220 24.04 -13.31 0.30
CA ASP A 220 24.47 -12.66 1.53
C ASP A 220 24.53 -11.12 1.43
N GLY A 221 23.99 -10.55 0.34
CA GLY A 221 23.97 -9.10 0.16
C GLY A 221 23.11 -8.37 1.19
N ALA A 222 23.57 -7.20 1.63
CA ALA A 222 22.84 -6.33 2.56
C ALA A 222 21.48 -5.88 1.99
N LEU A 223 20.54 -5.58 2.88
CA LEU A 223 19.26 -5.00 2.52
C LEU A 223 19.41 -3.48 2.36
N LYS A 224 19.12 -2.94 1.18
CA LYS A 224 19.16 -1.49 0.96
C LYS A 224 17.81 -0.89 1.32
N LEU A 225 17.82 0.06 2.24
CA LEU A 225 16.63 0.63 2.84
C LEU A 225 16.64 2.15 2.72
N GLN A 226 15.47 2.75 2.53
CA GLN A 226 15.27 4.19 2.60
C GLN A 226 14.19 4.54 3.60
N VAL A 227 14.50 5.45 4.52
CA VAL A 227 13.54 5.97 5.50
C VAL A 227 12.45 6.76 4.77
N ILE A 228 11.19 6.45 5.08
CA ILE A 228 10.03 7.12 4.48
C ILE A 228 9.19 7.83 5.53
N LYS A 229 8.36 8.77 5.07
CA LYS A 229 7.33 9.37 5.91
C LYS A 229 6.20 8.38 6.18
N MET A 230 5.53 8.56 7.31
CA MET A 230 4.34 7.80 7.71
C MET A 230 3.28 7.72 6.59
N GLN A 231 3.01 8.84 5.90
CA GLN A 231 2.00 8.91 4.83
C GLN A 231 2.33 7.96 3.67
N ARG A 232 3.62 7.79 3.31
CA ARG A 232 4.01 6.84 2.27
C ARG A 232 3.80 5.40 2.74
N GLY A 233 4.00 5.12 4.04
CA GLY A 233 3.68 3.82 4.63
C GLY A 233 2.20 3.48 4.49
N PHE A 234 1.30 4.43 4.79
CA PHE A 234 -0.14 4.23 4.59
C PHE A 234 -0.49 3.99 3.13
N GLN A 235 0.07 4.79 2.21
CA GLN A 235 -0.14 4.59 0.76
C GLN A 235 0.29 3.20 0.29
N ILE A 236 1.44 2.69 0.75
CA ILE A 236 1.90 1.34 0.41
C ILE A 236 0.92 0.28 0.92
N ILE A 237 0.39 0.44 2.13
CA ILE A 237 -0.62 -0.49 2.67
C ILE A 237 -1.91 -0.43 1.86
N ASP A 238 -2.35 0.76 1.46
CA ASP A 238 -3.53 0.93 0.59
C ASP A 238 -3.30 0.29 -0.79
N GLU A 239 -2.12 0.46 -1.39
CA GLU A 239 -1.71 -0.20 -2.63
C GLU A 239 -1.76 -1.74 -2.48
N LEU A 240 -1.25 -2.27 -1.37
CA LEU A 240 -1.27 -3.71 -1.08
C LEU A 240 -2.68 -4.25 -0.83
N LYS A 241 -3.52 -3.50 -0.10
CA LYS A 241 -4.95 -3.84 0.09
C LYS A 241 -5.69 -3.79 -1.23
N ALA A 242 -5.35 -2.86 -2.13
CA ALA A 242 -5.94 -2.80 -3.45
C ALA A 242 -5.66 -4.08 -4.27
N LEU A 243 -4.50 -4.75 -4.08
CA LEU A 243 -4.22 -6.06 -4.68
C LEU A 243 -5.22 -7.14 -4.25
N GLU A 244 -5.80 -7.05 -3.05
CA GLU A 244 -6.85 -7.96 -2.58
C GLU A 244 -8.17 -7.76 -3.35
N HIS A 245 -8.44 -6.52 -3.74
CA HIS A 245 -9.64 -6.13 -4.47
C HIS A 245 -9.50 -6.29 -6.00
N VAL A 246 -8.38 -6.86 -6.47
CA VAL A 246 -8.12 -7.24 -7.88
C VAL A 246 -9.03 -8.42 -8.24
N GLY A 247 -10.27 -8.04 -8.52
CA GLY A 247 -11.46 -8.83 -8.83
C GLY A 247 -12.60 -7.88 -9.20
N GLU A 248 -12.55 -6.65 -8.67
CA GLU A 248 -13.28 -5.49 -9.18
C GLU A 248 -12.29 -4.60 -9.94
N THR A 249 -12.40 -4.55 -11.26
CA THR A 249 -11.61 -3.64 -12.10
C THR A 249 -11.88 -2.21 -11.67
N ILE A 250 -11.05 -1.63 -10.80
CA ILE A 250 -11.04 -0.17 -10.62
C ILE A 250 -10.39 0.36 -11.90
N MET A 251 -11.23 0.65 -12.90
CA MET A 251 -10.77 1.34 -14.10
C MET A 251 -10.20 2.69 -13.66
N HIS A 252 -8.88 2.81 -13.65
CA HIS A 252 -8.21 4.07 -13.39
C HIS A 252 -8.51 5.02 -14.54
N ARG A 253 -9.45 5.94 -14.33
CA ARG A 253 -9.81 6.94 -15.33
C ARG A 253 -8.77 8.07 -15.31
N PRO A 254 -8.24 8.50 -16.47
CA PRO A 254 -7.43 9.71 -16.53
C PRO A 254 -8.20 10.89 -15.93
N ALA A 255 -7.54 11.73 -15.14
CA ALA A 255 -8.16 12.91 -14.56
C ALA A 255 -8.73 13.81 -15.67
N LEU A 256 -9.94 14.32 -15.49
CA LEU A 256 -10.52 15.30 -16.39
C LEU A 256 -9.89 16.67 -16.11
N HIS A 257 -9.61 17.43 -17.17
CA HIS A 257 -9.17 18.81 -17.02
C HIS A 257 -10.29 19.67 -16.40
N GLU A 258 -9.95 20.67 -15.58
CA GLU A 258 -10.94 21.49 -14.84
C GLU A 258 -11.96 22.17 -15.76
N THR A 259 -11.54 22.58 -16.96
CA THR A 259 -12.44 23.16 -17.98
C THR A 259 -13.52 22.17 -18.43
N ILE A 260 -13.19 20.88 -18.52
CA ILE A 260 -14.13 19.80 -18.84
C ILE A 260 -15.05 19.57 -17.65
N ILE A 261 -14.50 19.50 -16.43
CA ILE A 261 -15.29 19.32 -15.21
C ILE A 261 -16.32 20.44 -15.08
N SER A 262 -15.93 21.70 -15.26
CA SER A 262 -16.85 22.84 -15.21
C SER A 262 -17.93 22.80 -16.30
N LYS A 263 -17.57 22.39 -17.52
CA LYS A 263 -18.52 22.28 -18.65
C LYS A 263 -19.53 21.14 -18.48
N TYR A 264 -19.12 20.02 -17.89
CA TYR A 264 -19.92 18.79 -17.83
C TYR A 264 -20.32 18.38 -16.40
N ASN A 265 -20.23 19.28 -15.42
CA ASN A 265 -20.77 19.00 -14.09
C ASN A 265 -22.31 18.95 -14.10
N TYR A 266 -22.90 18.35 -13.06
CA TYR A 266 -24.34 18.16 -12.96
C TYR A 266 -25.16 19.45 -13.11
N GLN A 267 -24.74 20.54 -12.46
CA GLN A 267 -25.47 21.81 -12.45
C GLN A 267 -25.56 22.40 -13.86
N THR A 268 -24.45 22.34 -14.61
CA THR A 268 -24.39 22.76 -16.02
C THR A 268 -25.20 21.82 -16.91
N LEU A 269 -25.05 20.50 -16.75
CA LEU A 269 -25.74 19.52 -17.59
C LEU A 269 -27.26 19.59 -17.47
N ASN A 270 -27.78 19.83 -16.27
CA ASN A 270 -29.22 19.81 -16.04
C ASN A 270 -29.95 21.00 -16.69
N THR A 271 -29.25 22.10 -16.96
CA THR A 271 -29.85 23.37 -17.41
C THR A 271 -29.41 23.82 -18.80
N SER A 272 -28.29 23.29 -19.33
CA SER A 272 -27.67 23.82 -20.55
C SER A 272 -27.93 22.99 -21.81
N LYS A 273 -27.56 23.56 -22.97
CA LYS A 273 -27.54 22.86 -24.27
C LYS A 273 -26.62 21.63 -24.26
N VAL A 274 -25.55 21.67 -23.46
CA VAL A 274 -24.57 20.56 -23.34
C VAL A 274 -25.24 19.29 -22.81
N GLY A 275 -26.15 19.42 -21.83
CA GLY A 275 -26.92 18.27 -21.35
C GLY A 275 -27.81 17.64 -22.42
N LYS A 276 -28.41 18.47 -23.29
CA LYS A 276 -29.20 17.98 -24.44
C LYS A 276 -28.33 17.24 -25.44
N GLU A 277 -27.09 17.70 -25.68
CA GLU A 277 -26.14 17.02 -26.56
C GLU A 277 -25.76 15.63 -26.04
N ILE A 278 -25.52 15.50 -24.73
CA ILE A 278 -25.25 14.21 -24.09
C ILE A 278 -26.44 13.25 -24.23
N LYS A 279 -27.67 13.73 -24.00
CA LYS A 279 -28.89 12.92 -24.22
C LYS A 279 -29.03 12.49 -25.68
N LYS A 280 -28.82 13.42 -26.63
CA LYS A 280 -28.85 13.12 -28.08
C LYS A 280 -27.78 12.10 -28.48
N PHE A 281 -26.57 12.21 -27.93
CA PHE A 281 -25.50 11.23 -28.15
C PHE A 281 -25.92 9.83 -27.68
N ALA A 282 -26.49 9.73 -26.48
CA ALA A 282 -26.94 8.46 -25.94
C ALA A 282 -28.05 7.82 -26.80
N LYS A 283 -29.00 8.65 -27.29
CA LYS A 283 -30.04 8.22 -28.25
C LYS A 283 -29.44 7.70 -29.55
N LYS A 284 -28.50 8.45 -30.15
CA LYS A 284 -27.86 8.08 -31.43
C LYS A 284 -26.97 6.84 -31.35
N THR A 285 -26.43 6.54 -30.18
CA THR A 285 -25.52 5.41 -29.96
C THR A 285 -26.19 4.20 -29.32
N ASN A 286 -27.53 4.10 -29.39
CA ASN A 286 -28.33 2.99 -28.87
C ASN A 286 -28.02 2.63 -27.41
N ARG A 287 -27.72 3.64 -26.58
CA ARG A 287 -27.48 3.44 -25.14
C ARG A 287 -28.80 3.19 -24.42
N ARG A 288 -28.73 2.47 -23.30
CA ARG A 288 -29.88 2.04 -22.51
C ARG A 288 -29.78 2.54 -21.07
N CYS A 289 -30.91 2.59 -20.38
CA CYS A 289 -30.93 2.85 -18.95
C CYS A 289 -30.28 1.68 -18.18
N PRO A 290 -29.37 1.94 -17.22
CA PRO A 290 -28.72 0.86 -16.45
C PRO A 290 -29.62 0.25 -15.37
N GLY A 291 -30.78 0.86 -15.08
CA GLY A 291 -31.68 0.41 -14.02
C GLY A 291 -32.58 -0.75 -14.44
N ASP A 292 -32.72 -1.73 -13.54
CA ASP A 292 -33.52 -2.93 -13.78
C ASP A 292 -35.03 -2.68 -13.73
N TYR A 293 -35.48 -1.64 -13.01
CA TYR A 293 -36.89 -1.32 -12.85
C TYR A 293 -37.61 -1.05 -14.18
N CYS A 294 -36.91 -0.47 -15.17
CA CYS A 294 -37.47 -0.21 -16.50
C CYS A 294 -37.16 -1.31 -17.53
N GLY A 295 -36.53 -2.42 -17.12
CA GLY A 295 -36.10 -3.47 -18.04
C GLY A 295 -34.97 -3.07 -19.00
N GLY A 296 -34.23 -1.99 -18.70
CA GLY A 296 -33.14 -1.51 -19.55
C GLY A 296 -33.60 -0.86 -20.86
N VAL A 297 -34.64 -0.03 -20.81
CA VAL A 297 -35.19 0.71 -21.96
C VAL A 297 -34.10 1.50 -22.70
N PHE A 298 -34.20 1.58 -24.04
CA PHE A 298 -33.32 2.41 -24.83
C PHE A 298 -33.66 3.88 -24.64
N PHE A 299 -32.63 4.73 -24.60
CA PHE A 299 -32.86 6.17 -24.54
C PHE A 299 -33.51 6.71 -25.81
N ALA A 300 -33.35 6.03 -26.95
CA ALA A 300 -33.98 6.41 -28.22
C ALA A 300 -35.51 6.41 -28.15
N ASP A 301 -36.07 5.54 -27.30
CA ASP A 301 -37.52 5.36 -27.12
C ASP A 301 -38.13 6.34 -26.10
N LEU A 302 -37.29 7.18 -25.47
CA LEU A 302 -37.71 8.12 -24.43
C LEU A 302 -37.64 9.56 -24.93
N SER A 303 -38.56 10.41 -24.47
CA SER A 303 -38.43 11.85 -24.63
C SER A 303 -37.25 12.39 -23.79
N ASP A 304 -36.71 13.55 -24.15
CA ASP A 304 -35.59 14.16 -23.38
C ASP A 304 -35.97 14.45 -21.92
N SER A 305 -37.27 14.67 -21.65
CA SER A 305 -37.80 14.92 -20.31
C SER A 305 -37.86 13.67 -19.42
N GLU A 306 -37.85 12.49 -20.02
CA GLU A 306 -37.86 11.20 -19.34
C GLU A 306 -36.45 10.68 -19.04
N ILE A 307 -35.42 11.38 -19.51
CA ILE A 307 -34.02 11.05 -19.29
C ILE A 307 -33.44 12.00 -18.24
N SER A 308 -32.83 11.45 -17.19
CA SER A 308 -32.24 12.18 -16.07
C SER A 308 -30.75 11.87 -15.92
N PHE A 309 -30.02 12.79 -15.30
CA PHE A 309 -28.64 12.56 -14.85
C PHE A 309 -28.67 12.05 -13.41
N GLY A 310 -28.41 10.75 -13.23
CA GLY A 310 -28.28 10.11 -11.93
C GLY A 310 -26.88 10.32 -11.34
N HIS A 311 -26.78 10.21 -10.01
CA HIS A 311 -25.51 10.23 -9.29
C HIS A 311 -25.17 8.84 -8.77
N ILE A 312 -23.92 8.39 -8.89
CA ILE A 312 -23.48 7.13 -8.26
C ILE A 312 -23.43 7.35 -6.74
N ILE A 313 -22.72 8.41 -6.30
CA ILE A 313 -22.72 8.90 -4.93
C ILE A 313 -23.80 9.97 -4.80
N ALA A 314 -24.84 9.67 -4.00
CA ALA A 314 -26.00 10.55 -3.84
C ALA A 314 -25.64 11.93 -3.25
N GLN A 315 -26.40 12.95 -3.63
CA GLN A 315 -26.18 14.33 -3.16
C GLN A 315 -26.36 14.48 -1.65
N ASP A 316 -27.34 13.79 -1.07
CA ASP A 316 -27.61 13.84 0.38
C ASP A 316 -26.47 13.23 1.20
N TRP A 317 -25.79 12.22 0.65
CA TRP A 317 -24.58 11.68 1.26
C TRP A 317 -23.44 12.70 1.24
N ALA A 318 -23.23 13.42 0.13
CA ALA A 318 -22.20 14.46 0.07
C ALA A 318 -22.45 15.61 1.07
N ARG A 319 -23.71 15.88 1.44
CA ARG A 319 -24.05 16.86 2.50
C ARG A 319 -23.59 16.42 3.89
N SER A 320 -23.64 15.11 4.16
CA SER A 320 -23.22 14.53 5.44
C SER A 320 -21.68 14.37 5.52
N PHE A 321 -21.01 14.25 4.38
CA PHE A 321 -19.56 14.04 4.27
C PHE A 321 -18.92 15.16 3.45
N THR A 322 -18.57 16.26 4.10
CA THR A 322 -18.16 17.52 3.46
C THR A 322 -16.94 17.41 2.55
N TYR A 323 -16.05 16.45 2.78
CA TYR A 323 -14.89 16.16 1.89
C TYR A 323 -15.30 15.64 0.50
N MET A 324 -16.57 15.27 0.28
CA MET A 324 -17.11 14.84 -1.01
C MET A 324 -17.83 15.96 -1.77
N LEU A 325 -18.01 17.15 -1.18
CA LEU A 325 -18.77 18.25 -1.80
C LEU A 325 -18.19 18.69 -3.13
N ASN A 326 -16.87 18.66 -3.29
CA ASN A 326 -16.19 18.99 -4.54
C ASN A 326 -16.23 17.87 -5.60
N LYS A 327 -16.68 16.66 -5.23
CA LYS A 327 -16.71 15.48 -6.13
C LYS A 327 -18.12 15.06 -6.53
N VAL A 328 -19.15 15.46 -5.78
CA VAL A 328 -20.52 14.98 -6.00
C VAL A 328 -21.07 15.31 -7.39
N HIS A 329 -20.79 16.51 -7.91
CA HIS A 329 -21.25 16.91 -9.25
C HIS A 329 -20.24 16.62 -10.36
N HIS A 330 -19.17 15.88 -10.05
CA HIS A 330 -18.11 15.56 -11.00
C HIS A 330 -18.65 14.65 -12.12
N PRO A 331 -18.25 14.83 -13.40
CA PRO A 331 -18.74 14.01 -14.52
C PRO A 331 -18.59 12.49 -14.33
N ASP A 332 -17.55 12.04 -13.63
CA ASP A 332 -17.34 10.61 -13.31
C ASP A 332 -18.34 10.05 -12.29
N ASN A 333 -19.04 10.92 -11.55
CA ASN A 333 -20.10 10.52 -10.63
C ASN A 333 -21.48 10.50 -11.32
N LEU A 334 -21.58 10.89 -12.59
CA LEU A 334 -22.84 11.09 -13.29
C LEU A 334 -23.05 10.04 -14.37
N TYR A 335 -24.29 9.57 -14.50
CA TYR A 335 -24.71 8.65 -15.56
C TYR A 335 -26.12 8.99 -16.04
N LEU A 336 -26.51 8.51 -17.24
CA LEU A 336 -27.88 8.66 -17.71
C LEU A 336 -28.78 7.54 -17.21
N THR A 337 -30.00 7.90 -16.84
CA THR A 337 -31.03 6.96 -16.41
C THR A 337 -32.42 7.48 -16.79
N CYS A 338 -33.40 6.60 -16.94
CA CYS A 338 -34.78 7.04 -17.10
C CYS A 338 -35.34 7.58 -15.77
N LYS A 339 -36.36 8.42 -15.85
CA LYS A 339 -36.97 9.11 -14.70
C LYS A 339 -37.52 8.12 -13.67
N SER A 340 -38.13 7.00 -14.10
CA SER A 340 -38.67 5.98 -13.19
C SER A 340 -37.57 5.30 -12.37
N CYS A 341 -36.51 4.82 -13.01
CA CYS A 341 -35.35 4.23 -12.32
C CYS A 341 -34.67 5.25 -11.40
N ASN A 342 -34.48 6.50 -11.85
CA ASN A 342 -33.86 7.54 -11.04
C ASN A 342 -34.68 7.85 -9.78
N SER A 343 -36.00 7.95 -9.93
CA SER A 343 -36.91 8.24 -8.82
C SER A 343 -36.98 7.07 -7.83
N SER A 344 -36.89 5.82 -8.32
CA SER A 344 -36.90 4.63 -7.47
C SER A 344 -35.69 4.53 -6.53
N LEU A 345 -34.55 5.12 -6.90
CA LEU A 345 -33.36 5.16 -6.03
C LEU A 345 -33.49 6.20 -4.91
N GLY A 346 -34.18 7.32 -5.16
CA GLY A 346 -34.32 8.40 -4.20
C GLY A 346 -32.95 8.93 -3.73
N ALA A 347 -32.71 8.89 -2.41
CA ALA A 347 -31.44 9.28 -1.78
C ALA A 347 -30.44 8.11 -1.61
N ASN A 348 -30.78 6.91 -2.09
CA ASN A 348 -29.94 5.73 -1.96
C ASN A 348 -28.88 5.63 -3.06
N PHE A 349 -27.83 4.86 -2.80
CA PHE A 349 -26.86 4.46 -3.82
C PHE A 349 -27.48 3.45 -4.80
N PRO A 350 -27.06 3.44 -6.07
CA PRO A 350 -27.27 2.29 -6.94
C PRO A 350 -26.68 1.03 -6.30
N ASP A 351 -27.36 -0.11 -6.46
CA ASP A 351 -26.83 -1.37 -5.96
C ASP A 351 -25.57 -1.82 -6.73
N LYS A 352 -24.89 -2.85 -6.23
CA LYS A 352 -23.65 -3.34 -6.86
C LYS A 352 -23.83 -3.76 -8.32
N LYS A 353 -25.00 -4.31 -8.69
CA LYS A 353 -25.28 -4.74 -10.06
C LYS A 353 -25.44 -3.55 -10.99
N MET A 354 -26.15 -2.53 -10.55
CA MET A 354 -26.35 -1.29 -11.29
C MET A 354 -25.04 -0.51 -11.41
N VAL A 355 -24.24 -0.43 -10.34
CA VAL A 355 -22.89 0.18 -10.41
C VAL A 355 -22.02 -0.55 -11.45
N ALA A 356 -21.99 -1.88 -11.44
CA ALA A 356 -21.23 -2.67 -12.41
C ALA A 356 -21.67 -2.37 -13.86
N LYS A 357 -22.97 -2.20 -14.10
CA LYS A 357 -23.50 -1.76 -15.41
C LYS A 357 -23.00 -0.36 -15.75
N ILE A 358 -23.20 0.62 -14.86
CA ILE A 358 -22.81 2.03 -15.06
C ILE A 358 -21.33 2.16 -15.43
N VAL A 359 -20.44 1.45 -14.73
CA VAL A 359 -18.99 1.57 -14.98
C VAL A 359 -18.50 0.70 -16.14
N SER A 360 -19.35 -0.11 -16.77
CA SER A 360 -18.97 -0.90 -17.93
C SER A 360 -18.79 -0.06 -19.20
N ALA A 361 -18.09 -0.59 -20.20
CA ALA A 361 -17.93 0.07 -21.50
C ALA A 361 -19.26 0.26 -22.27
N GLU A 362 -20.28 -0.53 -21.94
CA GLU A 362 -21.61 -0.50 -22.57
C GLU A 362 -22.47 0.67 -22.08
N PHE A 363 -22.36 1.07 -20.81
CA PHE A 363 -23.12 2.21 -20.28
C PHE A 363 -22.20 3.41 -20.16
N GLY A 364 -21.24 3.36 -19.23
CA GLY A 364 -20.32 4.44 -18.95
C GLY A 364 -20.95 5.60 -18.17
N THR A 365 -20.09 6.40 -17.56
CA THR A 365 -20.43 7.68 -16.94
C THR A 365 -20.36 8.80 -17.97
N VAL A 366 -20.87 9.99 -17.63
CA VAL A 366 -20.69 11.18 -18.47
C VAL A 366 -19.20 11.46 -18.65
N GLY A 367 -18.40 11.29 -17.58
CA GLY A 367 -16.96 11.37 -17.63
C GLY A 367 -16.33 10.43 -18.67
N ASP A 368 -16.80 9.20 -18.77
CA ASP A 368 -16.31 8.21 -19.75
C ASP A 368 -16.62 8.67 -21.19
N TRP A 369 -17.75 9.33 -21.40
CA TRP A 369 -18.16 9.81 -22.72
C TRP A 369 -17.39 11.05 -23.13
N VAL A 370 -17.21 12.03 -22.24
CA VAL A 370 -16.49 13.27 -22.58
C VAL A 370 -15.02 13.03 -22.86
N ARG A 371 -14.39 12.01 -22.24
CA ARG A 371 -13.03 11.57 -22.59
C ARG A 371 -12.91 11.04 -24.01
N LYS A 372 -13.99 10.44 -24.55
CA LYS A 372 -14.02 9.89 -25.92
C LYS A 372 -14.43 10.93 -26.96
N ILE A 373 -15.18 11.96 -26.53
CA ILE A 373 -15.73 13.02 -27.39
C ILE A 373 -14.74 14.19 -27.52
N ILE A 374 -13.86 14.41 -26.54
CA ILE A 374 -12.77 15.40 -26.65
C ILE A 374 -11.56 14.69 -27.28
N LYS A 375 -11.51 14.72 -28.61
CA LYS A 375 -10.26 14.75 -29.35
C LYS A 375 -10.12 16.11 -30.00
#